data_AF-A0A961CEP0-F1
#
_entry.id   AF-A0A961CEP0-F1
#
_cell.length_a   1.000
_cell.length_b   1.000
_cell.length_c   1.000
_cell.angle_alpha   90.00
_cell.angle_beta   90.00
_cell.angle_gamma   90.00
#
_symmetry.space_group_name_H-M   'P 1'
#
loop_
_entity.id
_entity.type
_entity.pdbx_description
1 polymer ?
#
loop_
_entity_poly.entity_id
_entity_poly.type
_entity_poly.pdbx_seq_one_letter_code
_entity_poly.pdbx_strand_id
1 'polypeptide(L)'
;MAAAIGRVRRRRAGELAARQLPVLLDHVAWALRSGASVPQAFVRAADRLDGPLHDELAPCAASLRDGRSFDAALARWLSSSARRRDDPRRVIVGALRIAVVAGGAPAAALEGVAASVRDREAVRRESRALTAQAV
;
A
#
# COMPACT_ATOMS: atom_id res chain seq x y z
N MET A 1 3.57 -29.60 -9.99
CA MET A 1 3.46 -28.37 -10.82
C MET A 1 2.45 -27.33 -10.30
N ALA A 2 1.22 -27.71 -9.94
CA ALA A 2 0.18 -26.75 -9.50
C ALA A 2 0.59 -25.83 -8.32
N ALA A 3 1.29 -26.37 -7.31
CA ALA A 3 1.79 -25.58 -6.19
C ALA A 3 2.89 -24.56 -6.60
N ALA A 4 3.71 -24.89 -7.60
CA ALA A 4 4.74 -23.98 -8.11
C ALA A 4 4.12 -22.81 -8.90
N ILE A 5 3.12 -23.11 -9.74
CA ILE A 5 2.35 -22.09 -10.47
C ILE A 5 1.62 -21.16 -9.48
N GLY A 6 1.02 -21.72 -8.42
CA GLY A 6 0.37 -20.93 -7.38
C GLY A 6 1.34 -19.98 -6.66
N ARG A 7 2.57 -20.42 -6.35
CA ARG A 7 3.60 -19.55 -5.75
C ARG A 7 4.05 -18.43 -6.67
N VAL A 8 4.28 -18.72 -7.96
CA VAL A 8 4.68 -17.70 -8.95
C VAL A 8 3.58 -16.66 -9.15
N ARG A 9 2.32 -17.09 -9.27
CA ARG A 9 1.18 -16.16 -9.40
C ARG A 9 1.02 -15.26 -8.18
N ARG A 10 1.12 -15.81 -6.95
CA ARG A 10 1.07 -15.01 -5.71
C ARG A 10 2.21 -14.00 -5.62
N ARG A 11 3.43 -14.41 -5.98
CA ARG A 11 4.57 -13.50 -6.03
C ARG A 11 4.33 -12.36 -7.01
N ARG A 12 3.88 -12.67 -8.23
CA ARG A 12 3.60 -11.67 -9.26
C ARG A 12 2.47 -10.72 -8.86
N ALA A 13 1.39 -11.23 -8.28
CA ALA A 13 0.31 -10.40 -7.73
C ALA A 13 0.82 -9.47 -6.63
N GLY A 14 1.63 -9.98 -5.70
CA GLY A 14 2.22 -9.17 -4.65
C GLY A 14 3.24 -8.13 -5.16
N GLU A 15 3.94 -8.38 -6.27
CA GLU A 15 4.81 -7.39 -6.93
C GLU A 15 3.98 -6.31 -7.63
N LEU A 16 2.89 -6.68 -8.31
CA LEU A 16 1.96 -5.75 -8.92
C LEU A 16 1.28 -4.86 -7.87
N ALA A 17 0.81 -5.45 -6.77
CA ALA A 17 0.21 -4.71 -5.66
C ALA A 17 1.21 -3.71 -5.06
N ALA A 18 2.48 -4.10 -4.89
CA ALA A 18 3.52 -3.21 -4.39
C ALA A 18 3.74 -1.97 -5.28
N ARG A 19 3.60 -2.11 -6.60
CA ARG A 19 3.71 -0.99 -7.56
C ARG A 19 2.54 -0.02 -7.49
N GLN A 20 1.38 -0.45 -6.98
CA GLN A 20 0.18 0.38 -6.83
C GLN A 20 0.16 1.16 -5.51
N LEU A 21 1.07 0.88 -4.59
CA LEU A 21 1.13 1.53 -3.27
C LEU A 21 1.39 3.04 -3.30
N PRO A 22 2.24 3.60 -4.18
CA PRO A 22 2.36 5.04 -4.31
C PRO A 22 1.04 5.70 -4.75
N VAL A 23 0.33 5.08 -5.69
CA VAL A 23 -0.95 5.58 -6.20
C VAL A 23 -2.02 5.57 -5.10
N LEU A 24 -2.04 4.54 -4.25
CA LEU A 24 -2.86 4.54 -3.05
C LEU A 24 -2.62 5.79 -2.19
N LEU A 25 -1.35 6.08 -1.89
CA LEU A 25 -0.99 7.24 -1.06
C LEU A 25 -1.36 8.57 -1.70
N ASP A 26 -1.21 8.70 -3.02
CA ASP A 26 -1.63 9.91 -3.75
C ASP A 26 -3.13 10.14 -3.62
N HIS A 27 -3.94 9.09 -3.78
CA HIS A 27 -5.39 9.17 -3.60
C HIS A 27 -5.78 9.49 -2.15
N VAL A 28 -5.08 8.93 -1.17
CA VAL A 28 -5.30 9.27 0.25
C VAL A 28 -4.95 10.74 0.48
N ALA A 29 -3.79 11.22 0.03
CA ALA A 29 -3.38 12.61 0.18
C ALA A 29 -4.37 13.59 -0.47
N TRP A 30 -4.85 13.27 -1.68
CA TRP A 30 -5.89 14.05 -2.36
C TRP A 30 -7.20 14.08 -1.57
N ALA A 31 -7.66 12.93 -1.06
CA ALA A 31 -8.89 12.86 -0.27
C ALA A 31 -8.75 13.62 1.06
N LEU A 32 -7.58 13.57 1.71
CA LEU A 32 -7.29 14.36 2.92
C LEU A 32 -7.36 15.86 2.66
N ARG A 33 -6.82 16.34 1.52
CA ARG A 33 -6.95 17.74 1.11
C ARG A 33 -8.40 18.17 0.87
N SER A 34 -9.26 17.24 0.46
CA SER A 34 -10.70 17.48 0.34
C SER A 34 -11.45 17.46 1.69
N GLY A 35 -10.73 17.39 2.81
CA GLY A 35 -11.30 17.38 4.16
C GLY A 35 -11.76 16.02 4.67
N ALA A 36 -11.45 14.92 3.98
CA ALA A 36 -11.75 13.59 4.48
C ALA A 36 -10.88 13.25 5.70
N SER A 37 -11.40 12.47 6.65
CA SER A 37 -10.57 11.87 7.70
C SER A 37 -9.65 10.79 7.11
N VAL A 38 -8.56 10.41 7.81
CA VAL A 38 -7.64 9.37 7.32
C VAL A 38 -8.35 8.04 7.00
N PRO A 39 -9.25 7.49 7.86
CA PRO A 39 -9.99 6.28 7.51
C PRO A 39 -10.89 6.46 6.28
N GLN A 40 -11.56 7.61 6.14
CA GLN A 40 -12.41 7.90 4.97
C GLN A 40 -11.57 8.04 3.69
N ALA A 41 -10.44 8.73 3.76
CA ALA A 41 -9.51 8.91 2.67
C ALA A 41 -8.94 7.56 2.21
N PHE A 42 -8.59 6.68 3.15
CA PHE A 42 -8.15 5.31 2.86
C PHE A 42 -9.23 4.49 2.14
N VAL A 43 -10.47 4.51 2.63
CA VAL A 43 -11.60 3.79 1.97
C VAL A 43 -11.79 4.31 0.54
N ARG A 44 -11.87 5.65 0.37
CA ARG A 44 -12.02 6.28 -0.95
C ARG A 44 -10.88 5.96 -1.91
N ALA A 45 -9.66 5.80 -1.39
CA ALA A 45 -8.49 5.45 -2.19
C ALA A 45 -8.51 3.97 -2.58
N ALA A 46 -8.86 3.08 -1.66
CA ALA A 46 -9.00 1.65 -1.91
C ALA A 46 -10.05 1.35 -3.00
N ASP A 47 -11.17 2.09 -3.00
CA ASP A 47 -12.25 1.93 -3.99
C ASP A 47 -11.88 2.42 -5.39
N ARG A 48 -10.88 3.29 -5.51
CA ARG A 48 -10.39 3.80 -6.81
C ARG A 48 -9.35 2.93 -7.46
N LEU A 49 -8.77 2.00 -6.72
CA LEU A 49 -7.77 1.08 -7.25
C LEU A 49 -8.47 -0.10 -7.92
N ASP A 50 -7.82 -0.63 -8.94
CA ASP A 50 -8.18 -1.90 -9.57
C ASP A 50 -7.07 -2.94 -9.33
N GLY A 51 -7.38 -4.22 -9.60
CA GLY A 51 -6.39 -5.29 -9.61
C GLY A 51 -5.91 -5.72 -8.21
N PRO A 52 -4.67 -6.24 -8.10
CA PRO A 52 -4.28 -7.03 -6.93
C PRO A 52 -4.20 -6.22 -5.64
N LEU A 53 -3.87 -4.92 -5.69
CA LEU A 53 -3.92 -4.09 -4.50
C LEU A 53 -5.35 -3.81 -4.05
N HIS A 54 -6.30 -3.63 -4.98
CA HIS A 54 -7.72 -3.52 -4.65
C HIS A 54 -8.20 -4.76 -3.91
N ASP A 55 -7.92 -5.96 -4.43
CA ASP A 55 -8.31 -7.23 -3.82
C ASP A 55 -7.75 -7.38 -2.39
N GLU A 56 -6.53 -6.88 -2.14
CA GLU A 56 -5.92 -6.86 -0.80
C GLU A 56 -6.59 -5.87 0.17
N LEU A 57 -7.05 -4.72 -0.35
CA LEU A 57 -7.58 -3.61 0.46
C LEU A 57 -9.11 -3.64 0.63
N ALA A 58 -9.85 -4.25 -0.29
CA ALA A 58 -11.31 -4.33 -0.25
C ALA A 58 -11.85 -4.88 1.08
N PRO A 59 -11.26 -5.94 1.68
CA PRO A 59 -11.68 -6.38 3.01
C PRO A 59 -11.48 -5.31 4.07
N CYS A 60 -10.39 -4.53 4.00
CA CYS A 60 -10.08 -3.46 4.95
C CYS A 60 -11.08 -2.32 4.84
N ALA A 61 -11.38 -1.90 3.60
CA ALA A 61 -12.40 -0.90 3.32
C ALA A 61 -13.77 -1.33 3.84
N ALA A 62 -14.17 -2.57 3.60
CA ALA A 62 -15.42 -3.13 4.14
C ALA A 62 -15.46 -3.09 5.67
N SER A 63 -14.39 -3.55 6.34
CA SER A 63 -14.30 -3.50 7.81
C SER A 63 -14.41 -2.09 8.38
N LEU A 64 -13.87 -1.09 7.68
CA LEU A 64 -13.98 0.30 8.10
C LEU A 64 -15.38 0.88 7.94
N ARG A 65 -16.10 0.50 6.87
CA ARG A 65 -17.52 0.86 6.68
C ARG A 65 -18.40 0.24 7.76
N ASP A 66 -18.05 -0.95 8.24
CA ASP A 66 -18.71 -1.60 9.38
C ASP A 66 -18.37 -0.96 10.73
N GLY A 67 -17.58 0.13 10.75
CA GLY A 67 -17.18 0.82 11.98
C GLY A 67 -16.06 0.13 12.78
N ARG A 68 -15.38 -0.87 12.20
CA ARG A 68 -14.24 -1.51 12.89
C ARG A 68 -13.03 -0.59 12.95
N SER A 69 -12.14 -0.87 13.90
CA SER A 69 -10.91 -0.11 14.10
C SER A 69 -10.04 -0.06 12.85
N PHE A 70 -9.59 1.16 12.50
CA PHE A 70 -8.64 1.40 11.43
C PHE A 70 -7.31 0.68 11.69
N ASP A 71 -6.85 0.69 12.94
CA ASP A 71 -5.62 0.00 13.32
C ASP A 71 -5.72 -1.52 13.08
N ALA A 72 -6.85 -2.11 13.48
CA ALA A 72 -7.12 -3.53 13.28
C ALA A 72 -7.21 -3.89 11.79
N ALA A 73 -7.81 -3.02 10.97
CA ALA A 73 -7.88 -3.20 9.53
C ALA A 73 -6.47 -3.22 8.90
N LEU A 74 -5.60 -2.27 9.26
CA LEU A 74 -4.22 -2.21 8.76
C LEU A 74 -3.37 -3.38 9.28
N ALA A 75 -3.54 -3.80 10.54
CA ALA A 75 -2.86 -4.97 11.10
C ALA A 75 -3.22 -6.26 10.35
N ARG A 76 -4.51 -6.42 10.00
CA ARG A 76 -4.97 -7.54 9.19
C ARG A 76 -4.38 -7.49 7.78
N TRP A 77 -4.31 -6.31 7.16
CA TRP A 77 -3.69 -6.16 5.84
C TRP A 77 -2.20 -6.55 5.83
N LEU A 78 -1.45 -6.20 6.88
CA LEU A 78 -0.05 -6.62 7.03
C LEU A 78 0.08 -8.15 7.24
N SER A 79 -0.92 -8.77 7.84
CA SER A 79 -0.94 -10.21 8.13
C SER A 79 -1.40 -11.07 6.96
N SER A 80 -2.05 -10.49 5.95
CA SER A 80 -2.70 -11.23 4.86
C SER A 80 -1.75 -11.77 3.77
N SER A 81 -0.47 -11.40 3.78
CA SER A 81 0.47 -11.84 2.74
C SER A 81 1.79 -12.35 3.28
N ALA A 82 2.51 -13.09 2.42
CA ALA A 82 3.79 -13.68 2.76
C ALA A 82 4.77 -12.58 3.21
N ARG A 83 5.33 -12.74 4.43
CA ARG A 83 6.29 -11.81 5.01
C ARG A 83 7.47 -11.64 4.05
N ARG A 84 7.59 -10.46 3.44
CA ARG A 84 8.76 -10.05 2.66
C ARG A 84 9.69 -9.25 3.56
N ARG A 85 11.00 -9.44 3.38
CA ARG A 85 12.04 -8.80 4.21
C ARG A 85 11.98 -7.26 4.13
N ASP A 86 11.46 -6.73 3.03
CA ASP A 86 11.26 -5.29 2.78
C ASP A 86 9.84 -5.01 2.26
N ASP A 87 8.82 -5.30 3.07
CA ASP A 87 7.43 -5.07 2.67
C ASP A 87 7.07 -3.57 2.73
N PRO A 88 6.90 -2.87 1.57
CA PRO A 88 6.61 -1.43 1.54
C PRO A 88 5.31 -1.06 2.26
N ARG A 89 4.38 -2.01 2.44
CA ARG A 89 3.13 -1.79 3.18
C ARG A 89 3.39 -1.38 4.63
N ARG A 90 4.47 -1.83 5.25
CA ARG A 90 4.82 -1.49 6.64
C ARG A 90 5.06 0.00 6.83
N VAL A 91 5.82 0.60 5.92
CA VAL A 91 6.10 2.04 5.95
C VAL A 91 4.81 2.84 5.77
N ILE A 92 3.95 2.38 4.87
CA ILE A 92 2.65 3.01 4.58
C ILE A 92 1.71 2.93 5.78
N VAL A 93 1.58 1.76 6.39
CA VAL A 93 0.78 1.58 7.61
C VAL A 93 1.30 2.47 8.74
N GLY A 94 2.63 2.55 8.92
CA GLY A 94 3.22 3.47 9.89
C GLY A 94 2.85 4.92 9.62
N ALA A 95 2.97 5.35 8.37
CA ALA A 95 2.62 6.71 7.95
C ALA A 95 1.12 7.02 8.15
N LEU A 96 0.23 6.09 7.80
CA LEU A 96 -1.21 6.22 8.01
C LEU A 96 -1.58 6.29 9.50
N ARG A 97 -0.91 5.51 10.35
CA ARG A 97 -1.10 5.57 11.82
C ARG A 97 -0.66 6.91 12.38
N ILE A 98 0.51 7.40 11.97
CA ILE A 98 1.00 8.73 12.37
C ILE A 98 0.02 9.82 11.89
N ALA A 99 -0.47 9.71 10.66
CA ALA A 99 -1.44 10.64 10.09
C ALA A 99 -2.75 10.73 10.89
N VAL A 100 -3.23 9.61 11.45
CA VAL A 100 -4.41 9.59 12.32
C VAL A 100 -4.17 10.36 13.62
N VAL A 101 -3.00 10.17 14.23
CA VAL A 101 -2.63 10.82 15.50
C VAL A 101 -2.35 12.31 15.31
N ALA A 102 -1.73 12.70 14.19
CA ALA A 102 -1.26 14.06 13.96
C ALA A 102 -2.36 15.09 13.66
N GLY A 103 -3.53 14.67 13.14
CA GLY A 103 -4.72 15.52 12.94
C GLY A 103 -4.46 16.92 12.36
N GLY A 104 -4.42 17.08 11.02
CA GLY A 104 -4.47 18.41 10.38
C GLY A 104 -3.44 18.67 9.28
N ALA A 105 -2.31 17.94 9.23
CA ALA A 105 -1.33 18.01 8.13
C ALA A 105 -0.90 16.66 7.47
N PRO A 106 -1.71 15.59 7.43
CA PRO A 106 -1.26 14.28 6.97
C PRO A 106 -0.97 14.18 5.46
N ALA A 107 -1.51 15.08 4.63
CA ALA A 107 -1.44 14.93 3.17
C ALA A 107 0.00 15.05 2.63
N ALA A 108 0.74 16.11 2.99
CA ALA A 108 2.12 16.32 2.52
C ALA A 108 3.07 15.23 3.04
N ALA A 109 2.86 14.75 4.27
CA ALA A 109 3.62 13.64 4.83
C ALA A 109 3.41 12.35 4.02
N LEU A 110 2.16 12.02 3.67
CA LEU A 110 1.85 10.85 2.85
C LEU A 110 2.38 10.98 1.41
N GLU A 111 2.41 12.18 0.83
CA GLU A 111 3.07 12.44 -0.45
C GLU A 111 4.58 12.20 -0.38
N GLY A 112 5.24 12.65 0.70
CA GLY A 112 6.64 12.35 0.97
C GLY A 112 6.91 10.84 1.09
N VAL A 113 6.01 10.10 1.74
CA VAL A 113 6.10 8.63 1.77
C VAL A 113 5.87 8.02 0.39
N ALA A 114 4.93 8.54 -0.40
CA ALA A 114 4.70 8.07 -1.77
C ALA A 114 5.95 8.27 -2.64
N ALA A 115 6.58 9.44 -2.56
CA ALA A 115 7.86 9.72 -3.22
C ALA A 115 8.95 8.74 -2.78
N SER A 116 9.14 8.56 -1.47
CA SER A 116 10.12 7.62 -0.93
C SER A 116 9.90 6.17 -1.39
N VAL A 117 8.64 5.73 -1.53
CA VAL A 117 8.33 4.39 -2.08
C VAL A 117 8.68 4.31 -3.57
N ARG A 118 8.38 5.36 -4.37
CA ARG A 118 8.75 5.42 -5.79
C ARG A 118 10.27 5.39 -5.98
N ASP A 119 11.02 6.13 -5.18
CA ASP A 119 12.49 6.17 -5.25
C ASP A 119 13.08 4.79 -4.97
N ARG A 120 12.61 4.12 -3.90
CA ARG A 120 13.03 2.75 -3.59
C ARG A 120 12.69 1.77 -4.71
N GLU A 121 11.54 1.90 -5.36
CA GLU A 121 11.18 1.08 -6.53
C GLU A 121 12.04 1.39 -7.77
N ALA A 122 12.46 2.65 -7.97
CA ALA A 122 13.36 3.03 -9.05
C ALA A 122 14.75 2.40 -8.86
N VAL A 123 15.35 2.56 -7.67
CA VAL A 123 16.64 1.96 -7.31
C VAL A 123 16.60 0.42 -7.44
N ARG A 124 15.51 -0.22 -6.98
CA ARG A 124 15.33 -1.68 -7.15
C ARG A 124 15.27 -2.11 -8.60
N ARG A 125 14.64 -1.32 -9.47
CA ARG A 125 14.55 -1.62 -10.91
C ARG A 125 15.90 -1.46 -11.60
N GLU A 126 16.63 -0.40 -11.27
CA GLU A 126 17.97 -0.13 -11.80
C GLU A 126 18.96 -1.23 -11.39
N SER A 127 19.02 -1.57 -10.10
CA SER A 127 19.87 -2.67 -9.61
C SER A 127 19.59 -3.99 -10.34
N ARG A 128 18.31 -4.32 -10.56
CA ARG A 128 17.94 -5.53 -11.31
C ARG A 128 18.36 -5.45 -12.78
N ALA A 129 18.22 -4.30 -13.43
CA ALA A 129 18.64 -4.10 -14.81
C ALA A 129 20.16 -4.29 -14.95
N LEU A 130 20.95 -3.68 -14.05
CA LEU A 130 22.41 -3.83 -14.04
C LEU A 130 22.83 -5.29 -13.79
N THR A 131 22.19 -6.01 -12.87
CA THR A 131 22.48 -7.44 -12.65
C THR A 131 22.08 -8.33 -13.83
N ALA A 132 21.06 -7.95 -14.61
CA ALA A 132 20.63 -8.69 -15.79
C ALA A 132 21.49 -8.43 -17.03
N GLN A 133 22.24 -7.32 -17.04
CA GLN A 133 23.22 -7.00 -18.08
C GLN A 133 24.60 -7.62 -17.81
N ALA A 134 24.88 -8.00 -16.56
CA ALA A 134 26.15 -8.58 -16.13
C ALA A 134 26.21 -10.13 -16.22
N VAL A 135 25.14 -10.77 -16.70
CA VAL A 135 25.03 -12.23 -16.92
C VAL A 135 24.83 -12.48 -18.41
#